data_AF-A0A7W0IE44-F1
#
_entry.id   AF-A0A7W0IE44-F1
#
_cell.length_a   1.000
_cell.length_b   1.000
_cell.length_c   1.000
_cell.angle_alpha   90.00
_cell.angle_beta   90.00
_cell.angle_gamma   90.00
#
_symmetry.space_group_name_H-M   'P 1'
#
loop_
_entity.id
_entity.type
_entity.pdbx_description
1 polymer ?
#
loop_
_entity_poly.entity_id
_entity_poly.type
_entity_poly.pdbx_seq_one_letter_code
_entity_poly.pdbx_strand_id
1 'polypeptide(L)'
;MPESLAQPETDAQTHEQRHGPPGGGAPPTCEVPHFSPVRVRGGRHGLRRLVRHRRRAVAAGLAVTAAALVATGPRDVQRAQAHPAPAARNEPRAVELVAAPVRIADAATVRLLRPGDRVDVVAADGTATGGAVPRVVAKGARVTKIPEAAGDSAAESGALVVFSVPRTTAARLAGAGATARLAVTLC
;
A
#
# COMPACT_ATOMS: atom_id res chain seq x y z
N MET A 1 8.93 -66.18 -62.40
CA MET A 1 8.35 -66.97 -61.30
C MET A 1 7.92 -66.00 -60.21
N PRO A 2 6.62 -65.92 -59.87
CA PRO A 2 6.09 -64.98 -58.88
C PRO A 2 5.69 -65.67 -57.57
N GLU A 3 6.05 -65.05 -56.44
CA GLU A 3 5.65 -65.31 -55.05
C GLU A 3 6.10 -64.09 -54.22
N SER A 4 5.57 -63.70 -53.05
CA SER A 4 4.37 -64.03 -52.24
C SER A 4 4.36 -62.96 -51.12
N LEU A 5 3.29 -62.40 -50.54
CA LEU A 5 1.81 -62.51 -50.52
C LEU A 5 1.28 -61.12 -50.02
N ALA A 6 0.02 -60.65 -50.10
CA ALA A 6 -1.27 -61.13 -50.61
C ALA A 6 -2.19 -59.90 -50.92
N GLN A 7 -3.47 -60.12 -51.28
CA GLN A 7 -4.49 -59.07 -51.47
C GLN A 7 -5.31 -58.80 -50.17
N PRO A 8 -6.54 -58.22 -50.14
CA PRO A 8 -6.86 -57.18 -49.16
C PRO A 8 -8.09 -57.53 -48.28
N GLU A 9 -8.70 -56.51 -47.67
CA GLU A 9 -10.09 -56.45 -47.15
C GLU A 9 -10.56 -57.53 -46.16
N THR A 10 -10.82 -57.10 -44.92
CA THR A 10 -11.87 -57.70 -44.08
C THR A 10 -12.61 -56.58 -43.35
N ASP A 11 -13.87 -56.34 -43.72
CA ASP A 11 -14.79 -55.56 -42.90
C ASP A 11 -15.01 -56.23 -41.55
N ALA A 12 -14.81 -55.49 -40.46
CA ALA A 12 -15.07 -55.96 -39.10
C ALA A 12 -15.51 -54.81 -38.17
N GLN A 13 -16.59 -54.11 -38.54
CA GLN A 13 -17.36 -53.35 -37.56
C GLN A 13 -17.97 -54.30 -36.52
N THR A 14 -17.28 -54.55 -35.40
CA THR A 14 -17.90 -54.84 -34.09
C THR A 14 -16.85 -54.71 -33.00
N HIS A 15 -16.93 -53.62 -32.24
CA HIS A 15 -16.70 -53.71 -30.79
C HIS A 15 -17.56 -52.65 -30.10
N GLU A 16 -18.75 -53.06 -29.67
CA GLU A 16 -19.67 -52.25 -28.87
C GLU A 16 -19.12 -52.10 -27.44
N GLN A 17 -18.01 -51.36 -27.29
CA GLN A 17 -17.43 -51.07 -25.99
C GLN A 17 -18.27 -50.02 -25.26
N ARG A 18 -19.36 -50.50 -24.66
CA ARG A 18 -20.25 -49.78 -23.76
C ARG A 18 -19.45 -49.13 -22.63
N HIS A 19 -19.05 -47.88 -22.85
CA HIS A 19 -18.48 -47.04 -21.81
C HIS A 19 -19.58 -46.67 -20.82
N GLY A 20 -19.77 -47.52 -19.81
CA GLY A 20 -20.45 -47.12 -18.59
C GLY A 20 -19.75 -45.90 -17.98
N PRO A 21 -20.49 -44.97 -17.34
CA PRO A 21 -19.90 -43.75 -16.83
C PRO A 21 -18.85 -44.09 -15.76
N PRO A 22 -17.59 -43.59 -15.87
CA PRO A 22 -16.59 -43.79 -14.82
C PRO A 22 -17.10 -43.11 -13.53
N GLY A 23 -17.17 -43.90 -12.46
CA GLY A 23 -17.70 -43.46 -11.17
C GLY A 23 -16.93 -42.27 -10.58
N GLY A 24 -17.63 -41.43 -9.81
CA GLY A 24 -17.08 -40.18 -9.28
C GLY A 24 -15.89 -40.38 -8.34
N GLY A 25 -14.69 -40.12 -8.84
CA GLY A 25 -13.47 -39.95 -8.04
C GLY A 25 -13.19 -38.47 -7.80
N ALA A 26 -13.82 -37.87 -6.80
CA ALA A 26 -13.35 -36.58 -6.29
C ALA A 26 -11.95 -36.76 -5.68
N PRO A 27 -10.96 -35.91 -6.01
CA PRO A 27 -9.64 -36.01 -5.37
C PRO A 27 -9.79 -35.80 -3.86
N PRO A 28 -9.01 -36.50 -3.02
CA PRO A 28 -9.12 -36.38 -1.58
C PRO A 28 -8.91 -34.92 -1.16
N THR A 29 -9.79 -34.40 -0.30
CA THR A 29 -9.68 -33.04 0.20
C THR A 29 -8.40 -32.89 1.00
N CYS A 30 -7.42 -32.16 0.45
CA CYS A 30 -6.19 -31.82 1.16
C CYS A 30 -6.53 -31.07 2.45
N GLU A 31 -6.49 -31.76 3.59
CA GLU A 31 -6.79 -31.17 4.88
C GLU A 31 -5.69 -30.18 5.24
N VAL A 32 -6.00 -28.88 5.08
CA VAL A 32 -5.05 -27.80 5.34
C VAL A 32 -4.71 -27.80 6.83
N PRO A 33 -3.43 -27.94 7.23
CA PRO A 33 -3.04 -27.98 8.64
C PRO A 33 -3.60 -26.79 9.41
N HIS A 34 -4.15 -27.04 10.61
CA HIS A 34 -4.87 -26.01 11.35
C HIS A 34 -3.92 -24.96 11.95
N PHE A 35 -3.62 -23.92 11.16
CA PHE A 35 -2.78 -22.80 11.56
C PHE A 35 -3.46 -21.97 12.66
N SER A 36 -3.06 -22.23 13.91
CA SER A 36 -3.44 -21.40 15.05
C SER A 36 -3.09 -19.92 14.79
N PRO A 37 -4.08 -19.00 14.77
CA PRO A 37 -3.86 -17.65 14.28
C PRO A 37 -2.94 -16.86 15.21
N VAL A 38 -1.83 -16.37 14.66
CA VAL A 38 -0.76 -15.67 15.41
C VAL A 38 -1.32 -14.45 16.14
N ARG A 39 -1.46 -14.56 17.47
CA ARG A 39 -1.99 -13.53 18.38
C ARG A 39 -0.97 -12.39 18.55
N VAL A 40 -0.85 -11.50 17.56
CA VAL A 40 0.04 -10.32 17.64
C VAL A 40 -0.38 -9.44 18.84
N ARG A 41 0.53 -9.28 19.81
CA ARG A 41 0.25 -8.67 21.12
C ARG A 41 0.10 -7.13 21.02
N GLY A 42 -1.06 -6.66 20.58
CA GLY A 42 -1.37 -5.26 20.22
C GLY A 42 -1.35 -4.18 21.31
N GLY A 43 -0.59 -4.37 22.39
CA GLY A 43 -0.62 -3.62 23.65
C GLY A 43 -0.05 -2.19 23.64
N ARG A 44 -0.17 -1.41 22.55
CA ARG A 44 0.34 -0.02 22.47
C ARG A 44 -0.71 1.04 22.11
N HIS A 45 -1.98 0.66 21.92
CA HIS A 45 -3.04 1.60 21.51
C HIS A 45 -3.70 2.37 22.66
N GLY A 46 -3.83 1.77 23.86
CA GLY A 46 -4.52 2.38 25.01
C GLY A 46 -3.89 3.70 25.48
N LEU A 47 -2.56 3.74 25.60
CA LEU A 47 -1.80 4.92 26.05
C LEU A 47 -2.04 6.15 25.15
N ARG A 48 -2.11 5.95 23.82
CA ARG A 48 -2.40 7.04 22.86
C ARG A 48 -3.80 7.62 23.03
N ARG A 49 -4.78 6.84 23.52
CA ARG A 49 -6.15 7.29 23.79
C ARG A 49 -6.20 8.22 25.00
N LEU A 50 -5.54 7.84 26.11
CA LEU A 50 -5.46 8.63 27.34
C LEU A 50 -4.80 10.00 27.13
N VAL A 51 -3.69 10.07 26.41
CA VAL A 51 -2.99 11.33 26.11
C VAL A 51 -3.85 12.27 25.25
N ARG A 52 -4.63 11.73 24.29
CA ARG A 52 -5.58 12.53 23.49
C ARG A 52 -6.73 13.11 24.33
N HIS A 53 -7.22 12.40 25.35
CA HIS A 53 -8.26 12.92 26.24
C HIS A 53 -7.74 14.07 27.13
N ARG A 54 -6.54 13.95 27.73
CA ARG A 54 -5.95 15.03 28.54
C ARG A 54 -5.78 16.33 27.74
N ARG A 55 -5.30 16.26 26.49
CA ARG A 55 -5.15 17.45 25.63
C ARG A 55 -6.49 18.12 25.27
N ARG A 56 -7.59 17.36 25.16
CA ARG A 56 -8.94 17.92 24.90
C ARG A 56 -9.50 18.69 26.11
N ALA A 57 -9.27 18.20 27.33
CA ALA A 57 -9.71 18.88 28.55
C ALA A 57 -9.04 20.26 28.71
N VAL A 58 -7.73 20.36 28.49
CA VAL A 58 -6.98 21.63 28.57
C VAL A 58 -7.48 22.64 27.53
N ALA A 59 -7.70 22.20 26.29
CA ALA A 59 -8.22 23.07 25.23
C ALA A 59 -9.65 23.59 25.51
N ALA A 60 -10.51 22.76 26.11
CA ALA A 60 -11.86 23.17 26.51
C ALA A 60 -11.84 24.23 27.62
N GLY A 61 -10.97 24.07 28.63
CA GLY A 61 -10.79 25.07 29.69
C GLY A 61 -10.37 26.44 29.15
N LEU A 62 -9.36 26.48 28.27
CA LEU A 62 -8.88 27.71 27.63
C LEU A 62 -9.97 28.43 26.82
N ALA A 63 -10.80 27.69 26.10
CA ALA A 63 -11.91 28.27 25.34
C ALA A 63 -12.99 28.92 26.24
N VAL A 64 -13.28 28.32 27.40
CA VAL A 64 -14.22 28.89 28.37
C VAL A 64 -13.66 30.17 29.01
N THR A 65 -12.36 30.21 29.34
CA THR A 65 -11.73 31.43 29.86
C THR A 65 -11.73 32.58 28.84
N ALA A 66 -11.48 32.28 27.57
CA ALA A 66 -11.53 33.29 26.50
C ALA A 66 -12.95 33.85 26.28
N ALA A 67 -13.99 33.00 26.34
CA ALA A 67 -15.38 33.42 26.20
C ALA A 67 -15.82 34.38 27.33
N ALA A 68 -15.39 34.15 28.57
CA ALA A 68 -15.70 35.03 29.70
C ALA A 68 -15.08 36.44 29.54
N LEU A 69 -13.86 36.54 29.00
CA LEU A 69 -13.17 37.82 28.77
C LEU A 69 -13.80 38.69 27.68
N VAL A 70 -14.57 38.11 26.76
CA VAL A 70 -15.28 38.85 25.70
C VAL A 70 -16.56 39.53 26.23
N ALA A 71 -17.13 39.04 27.33
CA ALA A 71 -18.42 39.51 27.86
C ALA A 71 -18.38 40.90 28.52
N THR A 72 -17.21 41.51 28.70
CA THR A 72 -17.02 42.76 29.46
C THR A 72 -16.35 43.90 28.68
N GLY A 73 -16.24 43.78 27.35
CA GLY A 73 -15.62 44.79 26.47
C GLY A 73 -16.66 45.60 25.65
N PRO A 74 -16.62 46.94 25.65
CA PRO A 74 -17.57 47.76 24.87
C PRO A 74 -17.07 48.11 23.45
N ARG A 75 -18.05 48.38 22.57
CA ARG A 75 -17.99 49.07 21.25
C ARG A 75 -17.73 48.27 19.95
N ASP A 76 -18.86 48.06 19.25
CA ASP A 76 -19.16 48.63 17.92
C ASP A 76 -18.57 48.09 16.60
N VAL A 77 -19.27 48.50 15.53
CA VAL A 77 -19.04 48.29 14.10
C VAL A 77 -18.92 46.84 13.61
N GLN A 78 -20.10 46.22 13.54
CA GLN A 78 -20.48 45.14 12.62
C GLN A 78 -19.96 45.39 11.18
N ARG A 79 -18.72 45.00 10.87
CA ARG A 79 -18.21 44.86 9.50
C ARG A 79 -18.31 43.40 9.11
N ALA A 80 -19.10 43.12 8.06
CA ALA A 80 -19.50 41.78 7.67
C ALA A 80 -18.32 40.84 7.40
N GLN A 81 -18.01 39.97 8.36
CA GLN A 81 -17.22 38.77 8.11
C GLN A 81 -18.17 37.64 7.73
N ALA A 82 -18.35 37.44 6.42
CA ALA A 82 -19.00 36.25 5.90
C ALA A 82 -18.22 35.04 6.42
N HIS A 83 -18.82 34.30 7.35
CA HIS A 83 -18.16 33.17 7.99
C HIS A 83 -17.89 32.10 6.91
N PRO A 84 -16.63 31.73 6.62
CA PRO A 84 -16.38 30.57 5.80
C PRO A 84 -16.92 29.36 6.56
N ALA A 85 -17.97 28.74 6.03
CA ALA A 85 -18.63 27.60 6.67
C ALA A 85 -17.57 26.55 7.07
N PRO A 86 -17.64 25.98 8.29
CA PRO A 86 -16.56 25.16 8.83
C PRO A 86 -16.28 24.01 7.88
N ALA A 87 -15.14 24.09 7.18
CA ALA A 87 -14.83 23.25 6.03
C ALA A 87 -15.09 21.79 6.37
N ALA A 88 -16.02 21.18 5.64
CA ALA A 88 -16.57 19.88 5.98
C ALA A 88 -15.42 18.90 6.23
N ARG A 89 -15.37 18.34 7.45
CA ARG A 89 -14.34 17.36 7.81
C ARG A 89 -14.54 16.15 6.91
N ASN A 90 -13.73 16.08 5.85
CA ASN A 90 -13.46 14.88 5.10
C ASN A 90 -12.72 13.91 6.05
N GLU A 91 -13.50 13.29 6.95
CA GLU A 91 -13.13 12.06 7.63
C GLU A 91 -12.60 11.11 6.55
N PRO A 92 -11.30 10.75 6.55
CA PRO A 92 -10.70 10.09 5.41
C PRO A 92 -11.42 8.76 5.15
N ARG A 93 -12.17 8.69 4.04
CA ARG A 93 -12.87 7.47 3.62
C ARG A 93 -11.88 6.31 3.70
N ALA A 94 -12.27 5.23 4.37
CA ALA A 94 -11.42 4.07 4.58
C ALA A 94 -11.04 3.45 3.22
N VAL A 95 -9.90 3.88 2.68
CA VAL A 95 -9.31 3.34 1.46
C VAL A 95 -8.53 2.08 1.78
N GLU A 96 -8.65 1.09 0.90
CA GLU A 96 -7.84 -0.12 0.99
C GLU A 96 -6.35 0.24 0.78
N LEU A 97 -5.52 -0.16 1.74
CA LEU A 97 -4.08 0.08 1.74
C LEU A 97 -3.34 -1.21 1.43
N VAL A 98 -2.45 -1.15 0.44
CA VAL A 98 -1.60 -2.27 0.04
C VAL A 98 -0.14 -2.02 0.44
N ALA A 99 0.60 -3.11 0.64
CA ALA A 99 2.06 -3.07 0.75
C ALA A 99 2.68 -2.90 -0.65
N ALA A 100 3.41 -1.82 -0.87
CA ALA A 100 4.11 -1.52 -2.12
C ALA A 100 5.63 -1.48 -1.87
N PRO A 101 6.39 -2.51 -2.30
CA PRO A 101 7.85 -2.44 -2.38
C PRO A 101 8.28 -1.44 -3.47
N VAL A 102 9.22 -0.57 -3.16
CA VAL A 102 9.74 0.49 -4.04
C VAL A 102 11.24 0.64 -3.81
N ARG A 103 12.06 0.74 -4.87
CA ARG A 103 13.48 1.10 -4.76
C ARG A 103 13.62 2.62 -4.71
N ILE A 104 14.32 3.12 -3.69
CA ILE A 104 14.70 4.53 -3.52
C ILE A 104 16.18 4.65 -3.85
N ALA A 105 16.56 5.59 -4.72
CA ALA A 105 17.90 5.69 -5.28
C ALA A 105 18.98 6.05 -4.23
N ASP A 106 18.61 6.78 -3.17
CA ASP A 106 19.50 7.10 -2.06
C ASP A 106 19.34 6.10 -0.90
N ALA A 107 20.27 5.15 -0.83
CA ALA A 107 20.36 4.19 0.27
C ALA A 107 20.82 4.80 1.60
N ALA A 108 21.53 5.93 1.61
CA ALA A 108 21.95 6.62 2.82
C ALA A 108 20.76 7.31 3.50
N THR A 109 19.90 7.99 2.73
CA THR A 109 18.63 8.52 3.24
C THR A 109 17.71 7.41 3.76
N VAL A 110 17.62 6.25 3.08
CA VAL A 110 16.81 5.12 3.56
C VAL A 110 17.28 4.58 4.91
N ARG A 111 18.58 4.59 5.20
CA ARG A 111 19.15 4.17 6.51
C ARG A 111 18.72 5.08 7.68
N LEU A 112 18.20 6.28 7.41
CA LEU A 112 17.66 7.18 8.44
C LEU A 112 16.19 6.89 8.79
N LEU A 113 15.45 6.24 7.88
CA LEU A 113 14.02 5.97 8.03
C LEU A 113 13.74 4.86 9.04
N ARG A 114 12.51 4.86 9.59
CA ARG A 114 12.02 3.85 10.53
C ARG A 114 10.61 3.37 10.15
N PRO A 115 10.28 2.08 10.38
CA PRO A 115 8.92 1.57 10.23
C PRO A 115 7.91 2.36 11.09
N GLY A 116 7.04 3.11 10.42
CA GLY A 116 6.09 4.03 11.03
C GLY A 116 6.14 5.45 10.48
N ASP A 117 7.27 5.87 9.90
CA ASP A 117 7.50 7.21 9.37
C ASP A 117 6.58 7.55 8.19
N ARG A 118 6.43 8.85 7.93
CA ARG A 118 5.74 9.38 6.74
C ARG A 118 6.74 10.11 5.85
N VAL A 119 6.64 9.86 4.55
CA VAL A 119 7.43 10.55 3.54
C VAL A 119 6.57 10.96 2.35
N ASP A 120 6.93 12.07 1.72
CA ASP A 120 6.56 12.35 0.34
C ASP A 120 7.59 11.62 -0.57
N VAL A 121 7.11 10.96 -1.62
CA VAL A 121 7.97 10.24 -2.59
C VAL A 121 8.05 11.05 -3.87
N VAL A 122 9.27 11.37 -4.28
CA VAL A 122 9.58 12.28 -5.39
C VAL A 122 10.23 11.48 -6.53
N ALA A 123 9.76 11.68 -7.76
CA ALA A 123 10.44 11.21 -8.96
C ALA A 123 11.30 12.32 -9.55
N ALA A 124 12.58 12.04 -9.76
CA ALA A 124 13.48 12.83 -10.60
C ALA A 124 13.79 12.02 -11.86
N ASP A 125 13.45 12.55 -13.04
CA ASP A 125 13.67 11.84 -14.30
C ASP A 125 15.16 11.74 -14.62
N GLY A 126 15.59 10.59 -15.13
CA GLY A 126 16.98 10.13 -15.03
C GLY A 126 18.01 10.73 -16.00
N THR A 127 17.77 11.90 -16.60
CA THR A 127 18.62 12.45 -17.68
C THR A 127 19.30 13.76 -17.30
N ALA A 128 20.62 13.72 -17.09
CA ALA A 128 21.46 14.88 -16.78
C ALA A 128 21.50 15.96 -17.87
N THR A 129 20.98 15.66 -19.07
CA THR A 129 20.97 16.53 -20.26
C THR A 129 19.60 17.21 -20.49
N GLY A 130 18.58 16.89 -19.70
CA GLY A 130 17.23 17.44 -19.86
C GLY A 130 16.53 17.62 -18.51
N GLY A 131 16.56 18.84 -17.98
CA GLY A 131 16.10 19.20 -16.63
C GLY A 131 14.59 19.15 -16.43
N ALA A 132 14.02 17.94 -16.41
CA ALA A 132 12.63 17.74 -15.99
C ALA A 132 12.44 18.06 -14.49
N VAL A 133 11.38 18.80 -14.16
CA VAL A 133 11.12 19.25 -12.78
C VAL A 133 10.72 18.05 -11.91
N PRO A 134 11.38 17.83 -10.75
CA PRO A 134 11.07 16.69 -9.88
C PRO A 134 9.63 16.77 -9.35
N ARG A 135 8.88 15.67 -9.46
CA ARG A 135 7.44 15.61 -9.15
C ARG A 135 7.13 14.69 -7.97
N VAL A 136 6.22 15.13 -7.09
CA VAL A 136 5.75 14.30 -5.98
C VAL A 136 4.74 13.26 -6.49
N VAL A 137 5.12 11.97 -6.42
CA VAL A 137 4.33 10.83 -6.91
C VAL A 137 3.33 10.37 -5.85
N ALA A 138 3.73 10.37 -4.58
CA ALA A 138 2.91 10.01 -3.43
C ALA A 138 3.16 10.98 -2.27
N LYS A 139 2.09 11.35 -1.55
CA LYS A 139 2.19 12.22 -0.35
C LYS A 139 1.92 11.46 0.94
N GLY A 140 2.70 11.75 1.98
CA GLY A 140 2.57 11.19 3.33
C GLY A 140 2.56 9.66 3.39
N ALA A 141 3.21 8.99 2.43
CA ALA A 141 3.30 7.54 2.31
C ALA A 141 3.96 6.96 3.56
N ARG A 142 3.35 5.92 4.15
CA ARG A 142 3.81 5.37 5.43
C ARG A 142 4.78 4.22 5.22
N VAL A 143 6.00 4.33 5.76
CA VAL A 143 6.97 3.22 5.80
C VAL A 143 6.43 2.09 6.68
N THR A 144 6.37 0.85 6.16
CA THR A 144 5.96 -0.34 6.93
C THR A 144 7.09 -1.31 7.19
N LYS A 145 8.01 -1.48 6.24
CA LYS A 145 9.23 -2.29 6.38
C LYS A 145 10.33 -1.67 5.53
N ILE A 146 11.55 -1.70 6.04
CA ILE A 146 12.77 -1.51 5.26
C ILE A 146 13.41 -2.91 5.21
N PRO A 147 13.44 -3.58 4.05
CA PRO A 147 14.15 -4.85 3.91
C PRO A 147 15.66 -4.62 3.97
N GLU A 148 16.37 -5.46 4.71
CA GLU A 148 17.84 -5.57 4.58
C GLU A 148 18.21 -6.00 3.15
N ALA A 149 19.36 -5.55 2.66
CA ALA A 149 19.84 -5.92 1.34
C ALA A 149 20.26 -7.41 1.32
N ALA A 150 19.73 -8.16 0.35
CA ALA A 150 19.99 -9.60 0.23
C ALA A 150 21.31 -9.86 -0.52
N GLY A 151 22.43 -9.77 0.21
CA GLY A 151 23.78 -10.06 -0.30
C GLY A 151 24.33 -9.02 -1.29
N ASP A 152 25.46 -9.36 -1.91
CA ASP A 152 26.27 -8.47 -2.76
C ASP A 152 25.68 -8.18 -4.15
N SER A 153 24.37 -7.96 -4.23
CA SER A 153 23.70 -7.37 -5.41
C SER A 153 23.97 -5.86 -5.51
N ALA A 154 25.25 -5.48 -5.43
CA ALA A 154 25.73 -4.09 -5.42
C ALA A 154 25.53 -3.34 -6.76
N ALA A 155 25.04 -4.03 -7.79
CA ALA A 155 24.77 -3.46 -9.11
C ALA A 155 23.62 -2.44 -9.16
N GLU A 156 22.63 -2.53 -8.26
CA GLU A 156 21.48 -1.61 -8.26
C GLU A 156 21.58 -0.54 -7.19
N SER A 157 22.10 0.63 -7.57
CA SER A 157 22.23 1.82 -6.72
C SER A 157 20.87 2.26 -6.13
N GLY A 158 20.69 2.02 -4.84
CA GLY A 158 19.48 2.35 -4.07
C GLY A 158 19.08 1.25 -3.09
N ALA A 159 18.17 1.56 -2.17
CA ALA A 159 17.64 0.62 -1.18
C ALA A 159 16.13 0.39 -1.36
N LEU A 160 15.64 -0.78 -0.97
CA LEU A 160 14.21 -1.09 -0.99
C LEU A 160 13.50 -0.52 0.25
N VAL A 161 12.29 -0.01 0.05
CA VAL A 161 11.37 0.39 1.13
C VAL A 161 9.99 -0.16 0.79
N VAL A 162 9.28 -0.70 1.79
CA VAL A 162 7.88 -1.10 1.66
C VAL A 162 7.01 0.00 2.27
N PHE A 163 6.08 0.52 1.46
CA PHE A 163 5.12 1.54 1.87
C PHE A 163 3.71 0.94 2.02
N SER A 164 2.93 1.48 2.95
CA SER A 164 1.48 1.29 3.06
C SER A 164 0.77 2.44 2.35
N VAL A 165 0.22 2.19 1.16
CA VAL A 165 -0.39 3.21 0.29
C VAL A 165 -1.68 2.70 -0.37
N PRO A 166 -2.58 3.58 -0.84
CA PRO A 166 -3.72 3.18 -1.66
C PRO A 166 -3.29 2.44 -2.93
N ARG A 167 -4.12 1.51 -3.43
CA ARG A 167 -3.80 0.68 -4.60
C ARG A 167 -3.43 1.49 -5.85
N THR A 168 -4.10 2.63 -6.08
CA THR A 168 -3.79 3.56 -7.18
C THR A 168 -2.44 4.26 -7.01
N THR A 169 -2.07 4.62 -5.76
CA THR A 169 -0.75 5.17 -5.43
C THR A 169 0.36 4.13 -5.63
N ALA A 170 0.12 2.86 -5.30
CA ALA A 170 1.07 1.78 -5.57
C ALA A 170 1.36 1.63 -7.07
N ALA A 171 0.32 1.68 -7.92
CA ALA A 171 0.49 1.65 -9.38
C ALA A 171 1.29 2.87 -9.91
N ARG A 172 1.01 4.08 -9.39
CA ARG A 172 1.78 5.29 -9.74
C ARG A 172 3.25 5.21 -9.31
N LEU A 173 3.54 4.64 -8.13
CA LEU A 173 4.91 4.43 -7.65
C LEU A 173 5.67 3.40 -8.51
N ALA A 174 5.02 2.31 -8.92
CA ALA A 174 5.61 1.33 -9.82
C ALA A 174 5.94 1.92 -11.21
N GLY A 175 4.98 2.62 -11.84
CA GLY A 175 5.21 3.27 -13.14
C GLY A 175 6.28 4.37 -13.09
N ALA A 176 6.36 5.13 -11.99
CA ALA A 176 7.42 6.10 -11.79
C ALA A 176 8.78 5.43 -11.56
N GLY A 177 8.86 4.37 -10.74
CA GLY A 177 10.12 3.64 -10.51
C GLY A 177 10.67 2.92 -11.74
N ALA A 178 9.82 2.62 -12.73
CA ALA A 178 10.23 2.06 -14.02
C ALA A 178 10.80 3.10 -15.01
N THR A 179 10.69 4.41 -14.71
CA THR A 179 11.03 5.50 -15.65
C THR A 179 11.88 6.62 -15.04
N ALA A 180 11.93 6.74 -13.72
CA ALA A 180 12.57 7.83 -13.00
C ALA A 180 13.25 7.32 -11.72
N ARG A 181 14.28 8.04 -11.24
CA ARG A 181 14.92 7.76 -9.96
C ARG A 181 14.04 8.32 -8.83
N LEU A 182 13.70 7.46 -7.87
CA LEU A 182 12.84 7.84 -6.74
C LEU A 182 13.67 8.28 -5.54
N ALA A 183 13.29 9.41 -4.96
CA ALA A 183 13.80 9.98 -3.71
C ALA A 183 12.66 10.15 -2.70
N VAL A 184 12.99 10.45 -1.44
CA VAL A 184 12.03 10.62 -0.35
C VAL A 184 12.35 11.85 0.50
N THR A 185 11.32 12.50 1.03
CA THR A 185 11.45 13.59 2.01
C THR A 185 10.54 13.33 3.20
N LEU A 186 11.01 13.57 4.43
CA LEU A 186 10.24 13.38 5.67
C LEU A 186 9.15 14.46 5.83
N CYS A 187 8.07 14.12 6.56
CA CYS A 187 6.87 14.96 6.75
C CYS A 187 6.36 14.96 8.20
#